data_AF-Q6XIB2-F1
#
_entry.id   AF-Q6XIB2-F1
#
_cell.length_a   1.000
_cell.length_b   1.000
_cell.length_c   1.000
_cell.angle_alpha   90.00
_cell.angle_beta   90.00
_cell.angle_gamma   90.00
#
_symmetry.space_group_name_H-M   'P 1'
#
loop_
_entity.id
_entity.type
_entity.pdbx_description
1 polymer ?
#
loop_
_entity_poly.entity_id
_entity_poly.type
_entity_poly.pdbx_seq_one_letter_code
_entity_poly.pdbx_strand_id
1 'polypeptide(L)'
;ALKPMNCPGHCLIFDNRNRSWRELPLRMADFGVLHRNELSGALTGLTRVRRFQQDDAHIFCTPEQIKSEMKGCLEFLHHVYTIFGFSFQLVLSTRPDNYLGELEQWNAAEKALAESLNEFGMPWKENPGDGAFYGPKIDITIMDALKRAHQCATIQLDFQLPIRFNLSYIADDGEKKRPVIIHRAILGSVERMIAILTENFAGKW
;
A
#
# COMPACT_ATOMS: atom_id res chain seq x y z
N ALA A 1 23.08 -4.71 -0.33
CA ALA A 1 22.22 -4.84 0.87
C ALA A 1 21.03 -5.74 0.52
N LEU A 2 20.49 -6.52 1.46
CA LEU A 2 19.26 -7.29 1.22
C LEU A 2 18.05 -6.36 1.13
N LYS A 3 17.06 -6.71 0.28
CA LYS A 3 15.89 -5.86 0.06
C LYS A 3 14.93 -5.83 1.28
N PRO A 4 14.57 -4.64 1.80
CA PRO A 4 13.55 -4.49 2.83
C PRO A 4 12.14 -4.22 2.27
N MET A 5 12.05 -4.00 0.95
CA MET A 5 10.84 -3.70 0.17
C MET A 5 11.07 -4.03 -1.32
N ASN A 6 10.01 -4.30 -2.09
CA ASN A 6 10.12 -4.65 -3.52
C ASN A 6 10.09 -3.44 -4.46
N CYS A 7 9.60 -2.28 -4.00
CA CYS A 7 9.32 -1.10 -4.81
C CYS A 7 10.45 -0.69 -5.76
N PRO A 8 11.72 -0.56 -5.29
CA PRO A 8 12.83 -0.19 -6.17
C PRO A 8 13.03 -1.16 -7.34
N GLY A 9 12.81 -2.46 -7.13
CA GLY A 9 12.91 -3.47 -8.19
C GLY A 9 11.83 -3.29 -9.25
N HIS A 10 10.60 -2.98 -8.83
CA HIS A 10 9.50 -2.70 -9.76
C HIS A 10 9.71 -1.40 -10.55
N CYS A 11 10.32 -0.37 -9.95
CA CYS A 11 10.73 0.83 -10.67
C CYS A 11 11.72 0.51 -11.79
N LEU A 12 12.72 -0.35 -11.53
CA LEU A 12 13.67 -0.79 -12.55
C LEU A 12 13.00 -1.60 -13.67
N ILE A 13 12.03 -2.46 -13.33
CA ILE A 13 11.24 -3.20 -14.34
C ILE A 13 10.39 -2.25 -15.19
N PHE A 14 9.81 -1.22 -14.57
CA PHE A 14 9.08 -0.17 -15.28
C PHE A 14 10.00 0.54 -16.28
N ASP A 15 11.16 0.99 -15.82
CA ASP A 15 12.13 1.78 -16.61
C ASP A 15 12.86 0.98 -17.70
N ASN A 16 12.89 -0.36 -17.60
CA ASN A 16 13.58 -1.21 -18.58
C ASN A 16 13.06 -1.08 -20.03
N ARG A 17 11.88 -0.49 -20.25
CA ARG A 17 11.39 -0.17 -21.59
C ARG A 17 10.58 1.13 -21.59
N ASN A 18 10.54 1.80 -22.74
CA ASN A 18 9.64 2.93 -22.94
C ASN A 18 8.18 2.50 -22.73
N ARG A 19 7.44 3.26 -21.93
CA ARG A 19 6.04 3.00 -21.59
C ARG A 19 5.11 3.96 -22.33
N SER A 20 3.99 3.45 -22.81
CA SER A 20 2.90 4.28 -23.37
C SER A 20 1.78 4.38 -22.33
N TRP A 21 1.03 5.48 -22.35
CA TRP A 21 -0.19 5.64 -21.56
C TRP A 21 -1.19 4.50 -21.77
N ARG A 22 -1.19 3.85 -22.95
CA ARG A 22 -2.03 2.69 -23.27
C ARG A 22 -1.71 1.44 -22.44
N GLU A 23 -0.50 1.37 -21.88
CA GLU A 23 -0.10 0.27 -20.98
C GLU A 23 -0.50 0.53 -19.52
N LEU A 24 -0.95 1.75 -19.20
CA LEU A 24 -1.37 2.13 -17.85
C LEU A 24 -2.88 1.89 -17.67
N PRO A 25 -3.32 1.33 -16.54
CA PRO A 25 -2.54 1.05 -15.33
C PRO A 25 -1.74 -0.26 -15.41
N LEU A 26 -0.43 -0.18 -15.13
CA LEU A 26 0.47 -1.34 -15.10
C LEU A 26 0.56 -1.85 -13.66
N ARG A 27 0.12 -3.09 -13.43
CA ARG A 27 0.06 -3.70 -12.09
C ARG A 27 1.10 -4.82 -11.98
N MET A 28 1.97 -4.73 -10.98
CA MET A 28 3.00 -5.74 -10.68
C MET A 28 2.79 -6.27 -9.27
N ALA A 29 2.74 -7.59 -9.10
CA ALA A 29 2.67 -8.23 -7.79
C ALA A 29 3.92 -9.10 -7.56
N ASP A 30 4.50 -9.03 -6.37
CA ASP A 30 5.69 -9.79 -5.98
C ASP A 30 5.53 -10.32 -4.54
N PHE A 31 5.62 -11.65 -4.39
CA PHE A 31 5.66 -12.34 -3.10
C PHE A 31 7.11 -12.58 -2.63
N GLY A 32 8.01 -11.69 -3.06
CA GLY A 32 9.43 -11.75 -2.78
C GLY A 32 9.75 -11.72 -1.29
N VAL A 33 10.80 -12.44 -0.90
CA VAL A 33 11.26 -12.47 0.48
C VAL A 33 11.90 -11.13 0.85
N LEU A 34 11.38 -10.52 1.91
CA LEU A 34 11.85 -9.26 2.46
C LEU A 34 12.59 -9.49 3.77
N HIS A 35 13.60 -8.66 4.03
CA HIS A 35 14.39 -8.72 5.26
C HIS A 35 14.49 -7.34 5.90
N ARG A 36 14.13 -7.27 7.19
CA ARG A 36 14.27 -6.07 8.02
C ARG A 36 15.00 -6.43 9.30
N ASN A 37 16.02 -5.65 9.65
CA ASN A 37 16.80 -5.88 10.87
C ASN A 37 16.10 -5.27 12.09
N GLU A 38 14.96 -5.86 12.46
CA GLU A 38 14.20 -5.49 13.64
C GLU A 38 15.01 -5.74 14.93
N LEU A 39 14.82 -4.88 15.94
CA LEU A 39 15.39 -5.05 17.27
C LEU A 39 14.97 -6.41 17.84
N SER A 40 15.92 -7.17 18.39
CA SER A 40 15.66 -8.53 18.88
C SER A 40 14.54 -8.59 19.93
N GLY A 41 14.44 -7.58 20.79
CA GLY A 41 13.40 -7.48 21.81
C GLY A 41 12.00 -7.14 21.27
N ALA A 42 11.87 -6.75 20.00
CA ALA A 42 10.59 -6.47 19.36
C ALA A 42 10.05 -7.67 18.55
N LEU A 43 10.85 -8.74 18.39
CA LEU A 43 10.43 -9.94 17.67
C LEU A 43 9.39 -10.71 18.48
N THR A 44 8.31 -11.13 17.83
CA THR A 44 7.22 -11.86 18.48
C THR A 44 6.52 -12.79 17.49
N GLY A 45 6.52 -14.09 17.83
CA GLY A 45 5.88 -15.15 17.05
C GLY A 45 6.06 -15.01 15.53
N LEU A 46 4.94 -14.96 14.82
CA LEU A 46 4.88 -14.68 13.38
C LEU A 46 4.41 -13.24 13.06
N THR A 47 4.00 -12.47 14.07
CA THR A 47 3.48 -11.10 13.87
C THR A 47 4.60 -10.08 13.61
N ARG A 48 5.80 -10.32 14.14
CA ARG A 48 7.00 -9.50 13.91
C ARG A 48 8.26 -10.36 13.80
N VAL A 49 8.76 -10.49 12.58
CA VAL A 49 9.89 -11.34 12.18
C VAL A 49 10.89 -10.54 11.34
N ARG A 50 12.15 -11.01 11.26
CA ARG A 50 13.19 -10.37 10.43
C ARG A 50 13.13 -10.72 8.96
N ARG A 51 12.56 -11.88 8.63
CA ARG A 51 12.36 -12.38 7.27
C ARG A 51 10.86 -12.65 7.11
N PHE A 52 10.25 -12.07 6.09
CA PHE A 52 8.82 -12.24 5.81
C PHE A 52 8.53 -12.12 4.32
N GLN A 53 7.34 -12.53 3.91
CA GLN A 53 6.81 -12.34 2.56
C GLN A 53 5.56 -11.49 2.61
N GLN A 54 5.47 -10.49 1.75
CA GLN A 54 4.27 -9.65 1.62
C GLN A 54 3.57 -9.96 0.31
N ASP A 55 2.26 -9.82 0.28
CA ASP A 55 1.45 -9.84 -0.93
C ASP A 55 1.53 -8.49 -1.67
N ASP A 56 2.77 -8.03 -1.83
CA ASP A 56 3.12 -6.68 -2.24
C ASP A 56 2.79 -6.47 -3.71
N ALA A 57 2.16 -5.35 -4.02
CA ALA A 57 1.92 -4.97 -5.39
C ALA A 57 2.04 -3.46 -5.60
N HIS A 58 2.46 -3.12 -6.81
CA HIS A 58 2.73 -1.79 -7.26
C HIS A 58 1.94 -1.53 -8.53
N ILE A 59 1.11 -0.49 -8.49
CA ILE A 59 0.31 -0.07 -9.63
C ILE A 59 0.89 1.25 -10.11
N PHE A 60 1.38 1.26 -11.34
CA PHE A 60 1.79 2.48 -12.04
C PHE A 60 0.60 2.96 -12.85
N CYS A 61 0.10 4.16 -12.54
CA CYS A 61 -1.07 4.71 -13.21
C CYS A 61 -0.90 6.21 -13.50
N THR A 62 -1.79 6.76 -14.31
CA THR A 62 -1.90 8.21 -14.49
C THR A 62 -2.62 8.83 -13.29
N PRO A 63 -2.47 10.15 -13.04
CA PRO A 63 -3.19 10.83 -11.96
C PRO A 63 -4.72 10.66 -12.04
N GLU A 64 -5.28 10.63 -13.24
CA GLU A 64 -6.72 10.48 -13.49
C GLU A 64 -7.22 9.07 -13.12
N GLN A 65 -6.34 8.07 -13.20
CA GLN A 65 -6.66 6.68 -12.90
C GLN A 65 -6.61 6.34 -11.39
N ILE A 66 -6.02 7.21 -10.55
CA ILE A 66 -5.82 6.97 -9.11
C ILE A 66 -7.13 6.54 -8.44
N LYS A 67 -8.21 7.29 -8.67
CA LYS A 67 -9.51 7.05 -8.03
C LYS A 67 -10.07 5.66 -8.39
N SER A 68 -9.97 5.27 -9.67
CA SER A 68 -10.44 3.96 -10.13
C SER A 68 -9.61 2.80 -9.56
N GLU A 69 -8.28 2.95 -9.51
CA GLU A 69 -7.40 1.92 -8.96
C GLU A 69 -7.53 1.79 -7.44
N MET A 70 -7.73 2.90 -6.74
CA MET A 70 -7.99 2.91 -5.30
C MET A 70 -9.29 2.18 -4.97
N LYS A 71 -10.36 2.46 -5.71
CA LYS A 71 -11.64 1.75 -5.57
C LYS A 71 -11.46 0.23 -5.76
N GLY A 72 -10.76 -0.18 -6.82
CA GLY A 72 -10.48 -1.60 -7.06
C GLY A 72 -9.66 -2.25 -5.94
N CYS A 73 -8.69 -1.52 -5.36
CA CYS A 73 -7.92 -2.02 -4.21
C CYS A 73 -8.78 -2.18 -2.94
N LEU A 74 -9.67 -1.23 -2.66
CA LEU A 74 -10.58 -1.29 -1.51
C LEU A 74 -11.64 -2.39 -1.68
N GLU A 75 -12.19 -2.57 -2.88
CA GLU A 75 -13.12 -3.67 -3.18
C GLU A 75 -12.45 -5.04 -3.03
N PHE A 76 -11.20 -5.19 -3.51
CA PHE A 76 -10.44 -6.42 -3.34
C PHE A 76 -10.15 -6.71 -1.87
N LEU A 77 -9.75 -5.69 -1.11
CA LEU A 77 -9.56 -5.80 0.34
C LEU A 77 -10.84 -6.27 1.05
N HIS A 78 -11.96 -5.63 0.75
CA HIS A 78 -13.27 -5.98 1.33
C HIS A 78 -13.64 -7.43 1.03
N HIS A 79 -13.45 -7.87 -0.22
CA HIS A 79 -13.73 -9.24 -0.63
C HIS A 79 -12.88 -10.25 0.16
N VAL A 80 -11.57 -10.06 0.23
CA VAL A 80 -10.66 -10.95 0.95
C VAL A 80 -11.00 -11.00 2.45
N TYR A 81 -11.26 -9.86 3.07
CA TYR A 81 -11.54 -9.80 4.51
C TYR A 81 -12.90 -10.36 4.86
N THR A 82 -13.90 -10.21 3.97
CA THR A 82 -15.22 -10.81 4.13
C THR A 82 -15.14 -12.34 4.07
N ILE A 83 -14.30 -12.91 3.18
CA ILE A 83 -14.07 -14.35 3.11
C ILE A 83 -13.52 -14.90 4.44
N PHE A 84 -12.55 -14.18 5.04
CA PHE A 84 -11.99 -14.58 6.34
C PHE A 84 -12.89 -14.24 7.53
N GLY A 85 -13.99 -13.52 7.33
CA GLY A 85 -14.90 -13.11 8.40
C GLY A 85 -14.33 -12.03 9.33
N PHE A 86 -13.36 -11.23 8.86
CA PHE A 86 -12.75 -10.17 9.66
C PHE A 86 -13.51 -8.84 9.55
N SER A 87 -13.75 -8.20 10.70
CA SER A 87 -14.12 -6.79 10.76
C SER A 87 -12.87 -5.90 10.71
N PHE A 88 -12.93 -4.81 9.95
CA PHE A 88 -11.82 -3.88 9.80
C PHE A 88 -12.22 -2.42 9.96
N GLN A 89 -11.24 -1.60 10.32
CA GLN A 89 -11.34 -0.15 10.39
C GLN A 89 -10.38 0.49 9.40
N LEU A 90 -10.87 1.49 8.67
CA LEU A 90 -10.09 2.28 7.72
C LEU A 90 -9.54 3.52 8.42
N VAL A 91 -8.25 3.76 8.28
CA VAL A 91 -7.58 4.92 8.85
C VAL A 91 -6.82 5.66 7.76
N LEU A 92 -7.11 6.94 7.57
CA LEU A 92 -6.38 7.82 6.66
C LEU A 92 -5.23 8.49 7.41
N SER A 93 -4.00 8.12 7.07
CA SER A 93 -2.79 8.67 7.67
C SER A 93 -2.24 9.79 6.78
N THR A 94 -2.31 11.04 7.28
CA THR A 94 -1.98 12.27 6.53
C THR A 94 -0.52 12.70 6.76
N ARG A 95 -0.11 13.77 6.06
CA ARG A 95 1.27 14.26 5.97
C ARG A 95 1.97 14.36 7.35
N PRO A 96 3.14 13.71 7.53
CA PRO A 96 3.98 13.87 8.73
C PRO A 96 4.74 15.20 8.73
N ASP A 97 5.34 15.57 9.87
CA ASP A 97 6.18 16.77 9.98
C ASP A 97 7.39 16.76 9.01
N ASN A 98 7.97 15.57 8.80
CA ASN A 98 9.06 15.33 7.86
C ASN A 98 8.55 14.65 6.59
N TYR A 99 8.29 15.43 5.54
CA TYR A 99 7.79 14.94 4.26
C TYR A 99 8.66 15.38 3.07
N LEU A 100 8.54 14.66 1.97
CA LEU A 100 9.18 14.99 0.69
C LEU A 100 8.13 15.45 -0.34
N GLY A 101 8.53 16.36 -1.22
CA GLY A 101 7.71 16.87 -2.31
C GLY A 101 6.95 18.16 -1.98
N GLU A 102 6.18 18.62 -2.97
CA GLU A 102 5.45 19.87 -2.88
C GLU A 102 4.16 19.74 -2.08
N LEU A 103 3.81 20.80 -1.34
CA LEU A 103 2.64 20.85 -0.48
C LEU A 103 1.34 20.67 -1.28
N GLU A 104 1.28 21.19 -2.50
CA GLU A 104 0.15 21.03 -3.42
C GLU A 104 -0.10 19.58 -3.82
N GLN A 105 0.96 18.80 -4.07
CA GLN A 105 0.84 17.38 -4.42
C GLN A 105 0.30 16.57 -3.24
N TRP A 106 0.76 16.89 -2.03
CA TRP A 106 0.26 16.30 -0.80
C TRP A 106 -1.23 16.57 -0.59
N ASN A 107 -1.65 17.83 -0.73
CA ASN A 107 -3.05 18.20 -0.58
C ASN A 107 -3.94 17.48 -1.62
N ALA A 108 -3.45 17.35 -2.87
CA ALA A 108 -4.17 16.62 -3.92
C ALA A 108 -4.27 15.12 -3.61
N ALA A 109 -3.19 14.50 -3.11
CA ALA A 109 -3.15 13.09 -2.74
C ALA A 109 -4.07 12.78 -1.55
N GLU A 110 -4.02 13.59 -0.50
CA GLU A 110 -4.88 13.46 0.69
C GLU A 110 -6.35 13.60 0.31
N LYS A 111 -6.68 14.59 -0.52
CA LYS A 111 -8.02 14.78 -1.05
C LYS A 111 -8.49 13.58 -1.87
N ALA A 112 -7.65 13.05 -2.75
CA ALA A 112 -7.99 11.87 -3.56
C ALA A 112 -8.25 10.62 -2.71
N LEU A 113 -7.47 10.41 -1.64
CA LEU A 113 -7.71 9.30 -0.70
C LEU A 113 -8.99 9.50 0.11
N ALA A 114 -9.23 10.71 0.62
CA ALA A 114 -10.46 11.02 1.37
C ALA A 114 -11.71 10.84 0.50
N GLU A 115 -11.69 11.30 -0.75
CA GLU A 115 -12.77 11.10 -1.71
C GLU A 115 -13.01 9.62 -2.01
N SER A 116 -11.94 8.83 -2.19
CA SER A 116 -12.03 7.39 -2.44
C SER A 116 -12.62 6.64 -1.23
N LEU A 117 -12.25 7.03 -0.02
CA LEU A 117 -12.81 6.48 1.23
C LEU A 117 -14.29 6.83 1.40
N ASN A 118 -14.66 8.09 1.10
CA ASN A 118 -16.05 8.53 1.16
C ASN A 118 -16.94 7.78 0.16
N GLU A 119 -16.44 7.55 -1.07
CA GLU A 119 -17.18 6.83 -2.11
C GLU A 119 -17.28 5.31 -1.82
N PHE A 120 -16.32 4.74 -1.09
CA PHE A 120 -16.37 3.37 -0.61
C PHE A 120 -17.47 3.15 0.45
N GLY A 121 -17.89 4.19 1.15
CA GLY A 121 -19.09 4.17 2.01
C GLY A 121 -18.91 3.50 3.37
N MET A 122 -17.68 3.16 3.77
CA MET A 122 -17.37 2.65 5.11
C MET A 122 -16.87 3.76 6.04
N PRO A 123 -17.14 3.66 7.36
CA PRO A 123 -16.62 4.61 8.32
C PRO A 123 -15.09 4.53 8.37
N TRP A 124 -14.45 5.69 8.23
CA TRP A 124 -13.00 5.84 8.33
C TRP A 124 -12.65 6.91 9.35
N LYS A 125 -11.42 6.86 9.87
CA LYS A 125 -10.88 7.84 10.83
C LYS A 125 -9.63 8.48 10.25
N GLU A 126 -9.41 9.74 10.56
CA GLU A 126 -8.15 10.40 10.23
C GLU A 126 -7.12 10.15 11.34
N ASN A 127 -5.87 9.91 10.96
CA ASN A 127 -4.72 9.80 11.86
C ASN A 127 -3.65 10.81 11.44
N PRO A 128 -3.72 12.05 11.96
CA PRO A 128 -2.86 13.13 11.50
C PRO A 128 -1.39 12.86 11.82
N GLY A 129 -0.53 13.00 10.81
CA GLY A 129 0.92 12.92 10.97
C GLY A 129 1.54 11.52 10.92
N ASP A 130 0.75 10.45 10.72
CA ASP A 130 1.26 9.08 10.60
C ASP A 130 1.51 8.64 9.15
N GLY A 131 1.37 9.54 8.18
CA GLY A 131 1.65 9.27 6.77
C GLY A 131 3.11 8.85 6.52
N ALA A 132 3.35 8.16 5.40
CA ALA A 132 4.72 7.85 5.00
C ALA A 132 5.42 9.14 4.53
N PHE A 133 6.75 9.23 4.65
CA PHE A 133 7.47 10.44 4.24
C PHE A 133 7.34 10.78 2.72
N TYR A 134 6.89 9.84 1.90
CA TYR A 134 6.71 9.97 0.45
C TYR A 134 5.26 10.14 -0.01
N GLY A 135 4.29 10.03 0.90
CA GLY A 135 2.88 10.24 0.56
C GLY A 135 1.90 9.72 1.62
N PRO A 136 0.61 10.07 1.48
CA PRO A 136 -0.42 9.63 2.41
C PRO A 136 -0.80 8.16 2.18
N LYS A 137 -1.30 7.51 3.23
CA LYS A 137 -1.67 6.08 3.20
C LYS A 137 -3.01 5.83 3.88
N ILE A 138 -3.69 4.79 3.40
CA ILE A 138 -4.83 4.18 4.07
C ILE A 138 -4.31 2.95 4.80
N ASP A 139 -4.41 2.96 6.11
CA ASP A 139 -4.06 1.86 6.98
C ASP A 139 -5.32 1.11 7.38
N ILE A 140 -5.26 -0.22 7.26
CA ILE A 140 -6.39 -1.08 7.56
C ILE A 140 -6.05 -1.92 8.77
N THR A 141 -6.82 -1.66 9.83
CA THR A 141 -6.69 -2.34 11.10
C THR A 141 -7.75 -3.42 11.21
N ILE A 142 -7.33 -4.66 11.46
CA ILE A 142 -8.23 -5.77 11.79
C ILE A 142 -8.27 -5.98 13.30
N MET A 143 -9.43 -6.40 13.79
CA MET A 143 -9.57 -6.88 15.17
C MET A 143 -9.49 -8.40 15.19
N ASP A 144 -8.60 -8.95 16.01
CA ASP A 144 -8.56 -10.40 16.25
C ASP A 144 -9.69 -10.84 17.19
N ALA A 145 -9.83 -12.16 17.39
CA ALA A 145 -10.81 -12.75 18.30
C ALA A 145 -10.68 -12.28 19.76
N LEU A 146 -9.52 -11.75 20.16
CA LEU A 146 -9.23 -11.20 21.48
C LEU A 146 -9.41 -9.67 21.54
N LYS A 147 -9.98 -9.07 20.49
CA LYS A 147 -10.19 -7.61 20.33
C LYS A 147 -8.89 -6.79 20.30
N ARG A 148 -7.75 -7.39 19.95
CA ARG A 148 -6.51 -6.65 19.70
C ARG A 148 -6.51 -6.14 18.26
N ALA A 149 -6.06 -4.91 18.11
CA ALA A 149 -5.95 -4.23 16.83
C ALA A 149 -4.62 -4.56 16.15
N HIS A 150 -4.67 -5.08 14.93
CA HIS A 150 -3.50 -5.38 14.11
C HIS A 150 -3.60 -4.65 12.77
N GLN A 151 -2.63 -3.79 12.47
CA GLN A 151 -2.48 -3.21 11.14
C GLN A 151 -1.90 -4.26 10.20
N CYS A 152 -2.67 -4.64 9.17
CA CYS A 152 -2.27 -5.68 8.22
C CYS A 152 -2.15 -5.12 6.81
N ALA A 153 -3.27 -4.68 6.25
CA ALA A 153 -3.30 -4.08 4.92
C ALA A 153 -2.94 -2.60 4.95
N THR A 154 -2.36 -2.14 3.85
CA THR A 154 -2.04 -0.74 3.63
C THR A 154 -2.13 -0.45 2.13
N ILE A 155 -2.68 0.71 1.80
CA ILE A 155 -2.69 1.24 0.43
C ILE A 155 -2.05 2.63 0.50
N GLN A 156 -0.98 2.86 -0.25
CA GLN A 156 -0.15 4.05 -0.13
C GLN A 156 0.03 4.69 -1.50
N LEU A 157 -0.11 6.01 -1.56
CA LEU A 157 0.20 6.78 -2.76
C LEU A 157 1.64 7.29 -2.68
N ASP A 158 2.42 7.08 -3.74
CA ASP A 158 3.80 7.54 -3.83
C ASP A 158 4.03 8.35 -5.11
N PHE A 159 4.40 9.61 -4.90
CA PHE A 159 4.77 10.57 -5.95
C PHE A 159 6.30 10.78 -6.02
N GLN A 160 7.05 10.30 -5.04
CA GLN A 160 8.48 10.54 -4.86
C GLN A 160 9.34 9.49 -5.54
N LEU A 161 9.01 8.21 -5.44
CA LEU A 161 9.78 7.15 -6.12
C LEU A 161 9.83 7.35 -7.64
N PRO A 162 8.74 7.73 -8.34
CA PRO A 162 8.80 8.06 -9.76
C PRO A 162 9.80 9.18 -10.09
N ILE A 163 9.90 10.20 -9.23
CA ILE A 163 10.86 11.31 -9.41
C ILE A 163 12.29 10.81 -9.20
N ARG A 164 12.54 10.06 -8.12
CA ARG A 164 13.88 9.55 -7.78
C ARG A 164 14.44 8.60 -8.82
N PHE A 165 13.60 7.77 -9.43
CA PHE A 165 13.98 6.84 -10.48
C PHE A 165 13.83 7.43 -11.89
N ASN A 166 13.44 8.71 -12.01
CA ASN A 166 13.18 9.40 -13.28
C ASN A 166 12.24 8.64 -14.22
N LEU A 167 11.23 7.99 -13.65
CA LEU A 167 10.27 7.18 -14.41
C LEU A 167 9.41 8.09 -15.29
N SER A 168 9.18 7.65 -16.53
CA SER A 168 8.32 8.38 -17.46
C SER A 168 7.55 7.44 -18.38
N TYR A 169 6.41 7.92 -18.87
CA TYR A 169 5.63 7.31 -19.93
C TYR A 169 5.28 8.36 -20.99
N ILE A 170 5.00 7.92 -22.20
CA ILE A 170 4.52 8.77 -23.29
C ILE A 170 3.00 8.90 -23.17
N ALA A 171 2.52 10.11 -22.92
CA ALA A 171 1.12 10.45 -22.84
C ALA A 171 0.45 10.49 -24.23
N ASP A 172 -0.87 10.70 -24.26
CA ASP A 172 -1.69 10.74 -25.47
C ASP A 172 -1.36 11.92 -26.38
N ASP A 173 -0.95 13.03 -25.79
CA ASP A 173 -0.38 14.22 -26.45
C ASP A 173 1.06 14.04 -26.96
N GLY A 174 1.68 12.88 -26.69
CA GLY A 174 3.07 12.59 -27.06
C GLY A 174 4.11 13.16 -26.09
N GLU A 175 3.70 13.87 -25.03
CA GLU A 175 4.61 14.38 -24.02
C GLU A 175 5.06 13.29 -23.05
N LYS A 176 6.25 13.48 -22.45
CA LYS A 176 6.74 12.61 -21.37
C LYS A 176 6.13 13.05 -20.05
N LYS A 177 5.26 12.22 -19.49
CA LYS A 177 4.65 12.43 -18.17
C LYS A 177 5.17 11.40 -17.16
N ARG A 178 5.06 11.73 -15.87
CA ARG A 178 5.49 10.84 -14.78
C ARG A 178 4.30 10.02 -14.26
N PRO A 179 4.48 8.71 -14.02
CA PRO A 179 3.43 7.90 -13.42
C PRO A 179 3.33 8.19 -11.92
N VAL A 180 2.19 7.85 -11.33
CA VAL A 180 1.99 7.74 -9.88
C VAL A 180 2.05 6.27 -9.50
N ILE A 181 2.63 5.96 -8.33
CA ILE A 181 2.71 4.59 -7.83
C ILE A 181 1.71 4.43 -6.68
N ILE A 182 0.90 3.38 -6.76
CA ILE A 182 0.09 2.91 -5.64
C ILE A 182 0.74 1.63 -5.12
N HIS A 183 1.20 1.68 -3.87
CA HIS A 183 1.67 0.50 -3.14
C HIS A 183 0.48 -0.12 -2.43
N ARG A 184 0.30 -1.44 -2.57
CA ARG A 184 -0.80 -2.11 -1.88
C ARG A 184 -0.39 -3.49 -1.38
N ALA A 185 -0.71 -3.76 -0.12
CA ALA A 185 -0.66 -5.07 0.50
C ALA A 185 -2.00 -5.33 1.21
N ILE A 186 -2.60 -6.50 1.00
CA ILE A 186 -3.93 -6.87 1.51
C ILE A 186 -3.81 -7.80 2.71
N LEU A 187 -2.90 -8.77 2.65
CA LEU A 187 -2.60 -9.60 3.81
C LEU A 187 -1.60 -8.91 4.75
N GLY A 188 -0.77 -8.01 4.19
CA GLY A 188 0.35 -7.43 4.89
C GLY A 188 1.55 -8.34 4.74
N SER A 189 2.02 -8.97 5.82
CA SER A 189 2.89 -10.13 5.69
C SER A 189 2.09 -11.42 5.83
N VAL A 190 2.43 -12.41 5.01
CA VAL A 190 1.79 -13.73 5.03
C VAL A 190 1.96 -14.37 6.41
N GLU A 191 3.14 -14.22 7.02
CA GLU A 191 3.41 -14.71 8.37
C GLU A 191 2.49 -14.07 9.42
N ARG A 192 2.30 -12.75 9.36
CA ARG A 192 1.41 -12.05 10.31
C ARG A 192 -0.03 -12.48 10.10
N MET A 193 -0.47 -12.61 8.85
CA MET A 193 -1.82 -13.07 8.53
C MET A 193 -2.06 -14.50 9.05
N ILE A 194 -1.10 -15.41 8.88
CA ILE A 194 -1.19 -16.77 9.43
C ILE A 194 -1.30 -16.74 10.95
N ALA A 195 -0.54 -15.87 11.63
CA ALA A 195 -0.63 -15.71 13.08
C ALA A 195 -2.06 -15.33 13.51
N ILE A 196 -2.63 -14.33 12.84
CA ILE A 196 -3.95 -13.79 13.18
C ILE A 196 -5.05 -14.80 12.85
N LEU A 197 -4.97 -15.49 11.71
CA LEU A 197 -5.89 -16.58 11.37
C LEU A 197 -5.82 -17.73 12.38
N THR A 198 -4.60 -18.12 12.79
CA THR A 198 -4.40 -19.20 13.76
C THR A 198 -5.06 -18.87 15.10
N GLU A 199 -4.90 -17.63 15.57
CA GLU A 199 -5.54 -17.15 16.80
C GLU A 199 -7.06 -17.01 16.64
N ASN A 200 -7.54 -16.48 15.51
CA ASN A 200 -8.96 -16.25 15.26
C ASN A 200 -9.77 -17.55 15.17
N PHE A 201 -9.18 -18.59 14.57
CA PHE A 201 -9.81 -19.90 14.40
C PHE A 201 -9.39 -20.94 15.44
N ALA A 202 -8.55 -20.56 16.42
CA ALA A 202 -8.00 -21.46 17.44
C ALA A 202 -7.43 -22.77 16.86
N GLY A 203 -6.76 -22.69 15.70
CA GLY A 203 -6.18 -23.87 15.04
C GLY A 203 -7.14 -24.69 14.17
N LYS A 204 -8.40 -24.27 13.99
CA LYS A 204 -9.45 -25.05 13.30
C LYS A 204 -9.84 -24.40 11.98
N TRP A 205 -9.22 -24.82 10.88
CA TRP A 205 -9.48 -24.36 9.52
C TRP A 205 -9.70 -25.52 8.57
#